data_AF-A0A651FIG1-F1
#
_entry.id   AF-A0A651FIG1-F1
#
_cell.length_a   1.000
_cell.length_b   1.000
_cell.length_c   1.000
_cell.angle_alpha   90.00
_cell.angle_beta   90.00
_cell.angle_gamma   90.00
#
_symmetry.space_group_name_H-M   'P 1'
#
loop_
_entity.id
_entity.type
_entity.pdbx_description
1 polymer ?
#
loop_
_entity_poly.entity_id
_entity_poly.type
_entity_poly.pdbx_seq_one_letter_code
_entity_poly.pdbx_strand_id
1 'polypeptide(L)' 'MTDHALGGVIAAITTPFDGAGPDHARFVAHARWLMTHGCDGLNVLGTTGEATSIP' A
#
# COMPACT_ATOMS: atom_id res chain seq x y z
N MET A 1 24.07 7.98 7.79
CA MET A 1 22.71 7.40 7.86
C MET A 1 22.42 7.14 9.32
N THR A 2 21.42 7.80 9.90
CA THR A 2 20.91 7.43 11.22
C THR A 2 20.24 6.06 11.10
N ASP A 3 20.56 5.14 12.00
CA ASP A 3 20.00 3.79 12.04
C ASP A 3 18.56 3.85 12.56
N HIS A 4 17.61 4.08 11.65
CA HIS A 4 16.19 3.95 11.94
C HIS A 4 15.69 2.66 11.30
N ALA A 5 15.61 1.61 12.11
CA ALA A 5 14.95 0.38 11.71
C ALA A 5 13.44 0.65 11.47
N LEU A 6 12.92 0.14 10.37
CA LEU A 6 11.47 0.04 10.17
C LEU A 6 10.89 -0.93 11.22
N GLY A 7 9.77 -0.56 11.84
CA GLY A 7 9.13 -1.36 12.89
C GLY A 7 7.63 -1.14 12.93
N GLY A 8 6.93 -2.02 13.65
CA GLY A 8 5.47 -2.02 13.73
C GLY A 8 4.80 -2.93 12.72
N VAL A 9 3.49 -2.75 12.52
CA VAL A 9 2.67 -3.49 11.56
C VAL A 9 2.74 -2.81 10.20
N ILE A 10 3.43 -3.46 9.25
CA ILE A 10 3.57 -2.95 7.88
C ILE A 10 2.71 -3.81 6.95
N ALA A 11 1.59 -3.26 6.49
CA ALA A 11 0.66 -3.98 5.62
C ALA A 11 1.14 -4.01 4.17
N ALA A 12 1.18 -5.20 3.55
CA ALA A 12 1.27 -5.31 2.10
C ALA A 12 -0.10 -4.96 1.50
N ILE A 13 -0.21 -3.75 0.94
CA ILE A 13 -1.48 -3.20 0.46
C ILE A 13 -1.72 -3.57 -1.01
N THR A 14 -2.97 -3.82 -1.37
CA THR A 14 -3.39 -4.07 -2.75
C THR A 14 -3.48 -2.78 -3.57
N THR A 15 -3.26 -2.88 -4.88
CA THR A 15 -3.56 -1.80 -5.84
C THR A 15 -4.95 -2.07 -6.43
N PRO A 16 -5.99 -1.28 -6.09
CA PRO A 16 -7.30 -1.44 -6.72
C PRO A 16 -7.28 -0.91 -8.15
N PHE A 17 -8.08 -1.51 -9.04
CA PHE A 17 -8.24 -1.11 -10.44
C PHE A 17 -9.71 -0.83 -10.77
N ASP A 18 -9.95 0.11 -11.69
CA ASP A 18 -11.28 0.50 -12.17
C ASP A 18 -11.58 0.04 -13.62
N GLY A 19 -10.73 -0.83 -14.17
CA GLY A 19 -10.82 -1.33 -15.54
C GLY A 19 -10.12 -0.46 -16.58
N ALA A 20 -9.79 0.80 -16.27
CA ALA A 20 -8.94 1.67 -17.09
C ALA A 20 -7.52 1.78 -16.55
N GLY A 21 -7.32 1.52 -15.26
CA GLY A 21 -6.02 1.51 -14.62
C GLY A 21 -6.15 1.46 -13.09
N PRO A 22 -5.09 1.84 -12.35
CA PRO A 22 -5.15 1.97 -10.91
C PRO A 22 -6.18 3.02 -10.46
N ASP A 23 -7.08 2.61 -9.56
CA ASP A 23 -8.03 3.51 -8.91
C ASP A 23 -7.36 4.22 -7.72
N HIS A 24 -6.80 5.39 -8.02
CA HIS A 24 -6.08 6.20 -7.03
C HIS A 24 -6.96 6.62 -5.84
N ALA A 25 -8.25 6.89 -6.06
CA ALA A 25 -9.15 7.33 -5.00
C ALA A 25 -9.43 6.20 -4.01
N ARG A 26 -9.72 4.99 -4.51
CA ARG A 26 -9.88 3.79 -3.68
C ARG A 26 -8.58 3.42 -2.97
N PHE A 27 -7.44 3.52 -3.66
CA PHE A 27 -6.14 3.25 -3.06
C PHE A 27 -5.88 4.16 -1.86
N VAL A 28 -6.03 5.47 -2.02
CA VAL A 28 -5.80 6.45 -0.93
C VAL A 28 -6.79 6.25 0.22
N ALA A 29 -8.06 5.96 -0.07
CA ALA A 29 -9.05 5.67 0.96
C ALA A 29 -8.67 4.43 1.78
N HIS A 30 -8.25 3.35 1.11
CA HIS A 30 -7.82 2.12 1.79
C HIS A 30 -6.52 2.30 2.57
N ALA A 31 -5.53 3.00 1.99
CA ALA A 31 -4.27 3.32 2.66
C ALA A 31 -4.52 4.13 3.95
N ARG A 32 -5.38 5.15 3.90
CA ARG A 32 -5.77 5.92 5.08
C ARG A 32 -6.47 5.06 6.11
N TRP A 33 -7.39 4.20 5.68
CA TRP A 33 -8.06 3.27 6.58
C TRP A 33 -7.03 2.37 7.29
N LEU A 34 -6.09 1.77 6.59
CA LEU A 34 -5.05 0.93 7.20
C LEU A 34 -4.22 1.71 8.23
N MET A 35 -3.76 2.91 7.87
CA MET A 35 -2.99 3.78 8.77
C MET A 35 -3.78 4.19 10.02
N THR A 36 -5.10 4.39 9.93
CA THR A 36 -5.93 4.75 11.09
C THR A 36 -6.38 3.53 11.91
N HIS A 37 -6.14 2.30 11.42
CA HIS A 37 -6.59 1.06 12.06
C HIS A 37 -5.43 0.15 12.47
N GLY A 38 -4.28 0.74 12.84
CA GLY A 38 -3.19 0.03 13.51
C GLY A 38 -2.07 -0.45 12.59
N CYS A 39 -2.03 -0.01 11.33
CA CYS A 39 -0.81 -0.13 10.53
C CYS A 39 0.12 1.05 10.81
N ASP A 40 1.40 0.74 11.01
CA ASP A 40 2.49 1.70 11.18
C ASP A 40 3.17 2.05 9.85
N GLY A 41 2.93 1.24 8.81
CA GLY A 41 3.42 1.48 7.47
C GLY A 41 2.71 0.66 6.40
N LEU A 42 2.99 0.99 5.14
CA LEU A 42 2.43 0.32 3.97
C LEU A 42 3.57 -0.11 3.04
N ASN A 43 3.59 -1.38 2.68
CA ASN A 43 4.41 -1.90 1.59
C ASN A 43 3.60 -1.81 0.29
N VAL A 44 3.93 -0.79 -0.51
CA VAL A 44 3.23 -0.42 -1.75
C VAL A 44 4.02 -0.94 -2.95
N LEU A 45 3.32 -1.34 -4.03
CA LEU A 45 3.93 -1.94 -5.22
C LEU A 45 4.78 -3.19 -4.89
N GLY A 46 4.31 -3.99 -3.93
CA GLY A 46 4.77 -5.37 -3.74
C GLY A 46 4.01 -6.36 -4.62
N THR A 47 4.22 -7.66 -4.38
CA THR A 47 3.44 -8.74 -5.03
C THR A 47 1.94 -8.60 -4.75
N THR A 48 1.55 -8.31 -3.51
CA THR A 48 0.16 -8.02 -3.14
C THR A 48 -0.41 -6.80 -3.88
N GLY A 49 0.46 -5.86 -4.26
CA GLY A 49 0.11 -4.69 -5.04
C GLY A 49 0.07 -4.93 -6.55
N GLU A 50 0.28 -6.18 -7.01
CA GLU A 50 0.33 -6.56 -8.43
C GLU A 50 1.39 -5.79 -9.24
N ALA A 51 2.48 -5.36 -8.60
CA ALA A 51 3.44 -4.42 -9.21
C ALA A 51 4.05 -4.91 -10.52
N THR A 52 4.27 -6.22 -10.67
CA THR A 52 4.82 -6.82 -11.89
C THR A 52 3.78 -7.02 -13.00
N SER A 53 2.50 -6.84 -12.69
CA SER A 53 1.36 -6.99 -13.61
C SER A 53 0.92 -5.65 -14.20
N ILE A 54 1.41 -4.53 -13.66
CA ILE A 54 1.14 -3.18 -14.15
C ILE A 54 2.08 -2.91 -15.35
N PRO A 55 1.53 -2.59 -16.54
CA PRO A 55 2.34 -2.28 -17.73
C PRO A 55 3.09 -0.95 -17.63
#